data_AF-A0A842VNT8-F1
#
_entry.id   AF-A0A842VNT8-F1
#
_cell.length_a   1.000
_cell.length_b   1.000
_cell.length_c   1.000
_cell.angle_alpha   90.00
_cell.angle_beta   90.00
_cell.angle_gamma   90.00
#
_symmetry.space_group_name_H-M   'P 1'
#
loop_
_entity.id
_entity.type
_entity.pdbx_description
1 polymer ?
#
loop_
_entity_poly.entity_id
_entity_poly.type
_entity_poly.pdbx_seq_one_letter_code
_entity_poly.pdbx_strand_id
1 'polypeptide(L)'
;MMNVFLIILLGVFFSGLFFLSDYFDHRLIKLHASLIAGISVAYFFLVVLPEVDEGLPEYPLHLKVFEYLFILIGFSFIHISEKLILQKVEGKSQKRMRKLVQMEKTLEAVEDNIEKLISDELRHDRFDKLALKEMASVAVSLHEQESEMKTQIDNYKTKIQDHINRDLHELRYFTNIAYHFLVGIILIGLLFIELIPAILFFFFAWFRASITSRSERHIIFTDLEIYEYEGTEESLPKKIISASSTISGVLLGLLFELILPINIELELLYILFSFISGVILYTIVREIIPEKEKGNPFYFLLGVIGFTIFIFILRFIQISI
;
A
#
# COMPACT_ATOMS: atom_id res chain seq x y z
N MET A 1 -27.34 -23.59 11.34
CA MET A 1 -27.76 -22.37 10.61
C MET A 1 -28.12 -21.29 11.60
N MET A 2 -27.46 -20.14 11.48
CA MET A 2 -27.73 -18.97 12.31
C MET A 2 -29.07 -18.33 11.92
N ASN A 3 -29.75 -17.69 12.87
CA ASN A 3 -31.00 -16.98 12.57
C ASN A 3 -30.70 -15.80 11.63
N VAL A 4 -31.47 -15.66 10.54
CA VAL A 4 -31.33 -14.56 9.57
C VAL A 4 -31.37 -13.19 10.25
N PHE A 5 -32.21 -13.03 11.28
CA PHE A 5 -32.23 -11.79 12.07
C PHE A 5 -30.89 -11.50 12.74
N LEU A 6 -30.23 -12.53 13.27
CA LEU A 6 -28.91 -12.40 13.89
C LEU A 6 -27.83 -12.10 12.85
N ILE A 7 -27.91 -12.68 11.65
CA ILE A 7 -27.00 -12.38 10.53
C ILE A 7 -27.11 -10.90 10.14
N ILE A 8 -28.33 -10.39 9.96
CA ILE A 8 -28.56 -8.98 9.63
C ILE A 8 -28.04 -8.07 10.76
N LEU A 9 -28.32 -8.41 12.02
CA LEU A 9 -27.84 -7.66 13.18
C LEU A 9 -26.31 -7.58 13.21
N LEU A 10 -25.63 -8.71 13.00
CA LEU A 10 -24.16 -8.77 12.96
C LEU A 10 -23.58 -8.04 11.75
N GLY A 11 -24.19 -8.16 10.57
CA GLY A 11 -23.78 -7.42 9.38
C GLY A 11 -23.87 -5.90 9.55
N VAL A 12 -24.96 -5.41 10.16
CA VAL A 12 -25.11 -3.99 10.52
C VAL A 12 -24.07 -3.57 11.57
N PHE A 13 -23.84 -4.40 12.59
CA PHE A 13 -22.85 -4.11 13.62
C PHE A 13 -21.42 -4.01 13.03
N PHE A 14 -21.01 -4.99 12.22
CA PHE A 14 -19.69 -5.01 11.60
C PHE A 14 -19.50 -3.86 10.60
N SER A 15 -20.47 -3.59 9.74
CA SER A 15 -20.40 -2.46 8.81
C SER A 15 -20.38 -1.11 9.53
N GLY A 16 -21.09 -0.98 10.66
CA GLY A 16 -21.00 0.19 11.53
C GLY A 16 -19.61 0.39 12.12
N LEU A 17 -18.93 -0.68 12.56
CA LEU A 17 -17.55 -0.59 13.04
C LEU A 17 -16.55 -0.20 11.94
N PHE A 18 -16.73 -0.71 10.72
CA PHE A 18 -15.94 -0.25 9.56
C PHE A 18 -16.19 1.22 9.24
N PHE A 19 -17.45 1.65 9.25
CA PHE A 19 -17.81 3.05 9.01
C PHE A 19 -17.15 3.97 10.04
N LEU A 20 -17.23 3.62 11.33
CA LEU A 20 -16.61 4.39 12.41
C LEU A 20 -15.08 4.43 12.28
N SER A 21 -14.47 3.29 11.94
CA SER A 21 -13.06 3.18 11.63
C SER A 21 -12.67 4.19 10.55
N ASP A 22 -13.29 4.11 9.37
CA ASP A 22 -12.91 4.94 8.22
C ASP A 22 -13.28 6.42 8.39
N TYR A 23 -14.34 6.73 9.14
CA TYR A 23 -14.80 8.11 9.32
C TYR A 23 -13.97 8.89 10.35
N PHE A 24 -13.59 8.25 11.47
CA PHE A 24 -12.85 8.89 12.55
C PHE A 24 -11.35 8.57 12.42
N ASP A 25 -10.66 9.31 11.55
CA ASP A 25 -9.19 9.21 11.27
C ASP A 25 -8.38 8.66 12.47
N HIS A 26 -7.75 7.49 12.26
CA HIS A 26 -7.34 6.48 13.24
C HIS A 26 -6.20 6.84 14.22
N ARG A 27 -6.39 7.88 15.03
CA ARG A 27 -5.41 8.25 16.09
C ARG A 27 -5.44 7.35 17.34
N LEU A 28 -6.31 6.34 17.42
CA LEU A 28 -6.64 5.67 18.69
C LEU A 28 -5.68 4.55 19.14
N ILE A 29 -5.00 3.81 18.24
CA ILE A 29 -4.27 2.56 18.64
C ILE A 29 -2.79 2.60 18.25
N LYS A 30 -1.86 2.99 19.12
CA LYS A 30 -0.41 3.00 18.80
C LYS A 30 0.26 1.62 18.99
N LEU A 31 0.07 0.70 18.04
CA LEU A 31 0.83 -0.57 17.97
C LEU A 31 2.06 -0.44 17.05
N HIS A 32 3.12 -1.19 17.35
CA HIS A 32 4.35 -1.22 16.55
C HIS A 32 4.10 -1.91 15.20
N ALA A 33 4.55 -1.31 14.09
CA ALA A 33 4.30 -1.82 12.74
C ALA A 33 4.78 -3.26 12.54
N SER A 34 5.98 -3.61 13.04
CA SER A 34 6.48 -4.99 12.98
C SER A 34 5.59 -6.01 13.71
N LEU A 35 4.99 -5.65 14.85
CA LEU A 35 4.09 -6.55 15.59
C LEU A 35 2.84 -6.86 14.77
N ILE A 36 2.25 -5.80 14.22
CA ILE A 36 1.12 -5.88 13.31
C ILE A 36 1.44 -6.77 12.11
N ALA A 37 2.59 -6.55 11.47
CA ALA A 37 3.04 -7.34 10.34
C ALA A 37 3.13 -8.83 10.66
N GLY A 38 3.67 -9.18 11.83
CA GLY A 38 3.72 -10.56 12.29
C GLY A 38 2.33 -11.20 12.46
N ILE A 39 1.38 -10.46 13.06
CA ILE A 39 -0.02 -10.89 13.22
C ILE A 39 -0.66 -11.10 11.85
N SER A 40 -0.52 -10.13 10.92
CA SER A 40 -1.14 -10.20 9.60
C SER A 40 -0.60 -11.35 8.76
N VAL A 41 0.72 -11.60 8.79
CA VAL A 41 1.33 -12.74 8.11
C VAL A 41 0.82 -14.05 8.70
N ALA A 42 0.82 -14.20 10.03
CA ALA A 42 0.32 -15.40 10.68
C ALA A 42 -1.17 -15.65 10.38
N TYR A 43 -2.00 -14.62 10.41
CA TYR A 43 -3.41 -14.72 10.02
C TYR A 43 -3.58 -15.22 8.58
N PHE A 44 -2.83 -14.65 7.63
CA PHE A 44 -2.94 -15.06 6.24
C PHE A 44 -2.62 -16.55 6.07
N PHE A 45 -1.53 -17.03 6.66
CA PHE A 45 -1.11 -18.42 6.51
C PHE A 45 -1.91 -19.42 7.35
N LEU A 46 -2.40 -19.04 8.53
CA LEU A 46 -3.08 -19.96 9.46
C LEU A 46 -4.60 -19.94 9.36
N VAL A 47 -5.19 -18.91 8.75
CA VAL A 47 -6.64 -18.75 8.64
C VAL A 47 -7.05 -18.63 7.18
N VAL A 48 -6.53 -17.63 6.45
CA VAL A 48 -7.02 -17.32 5.10
C VAL A 48 -6.70 -18.42 4.10
N LEU A 49 -5.45 -18.87 4.04
CA LEU A 49 -5.06 -19.91 3.09
C LEU A 49 -5.81 -21.23 3.33
N PRO A 50 -5.89 -21.77 4.56
CA PRO A 50 -6.71 -22.94 4.83
C PRO A 50 -8.19 -22.76 4.48
N GLU A 51 -8.78 -21.59 4.76
CA GLU A 51 -10.18 -21.30 4.41
C GLU A 51 -10.40 -21.31 2.88
N VAL A 52 -9.43 -20.83 2.10
CA VAL A 52 -9.48 -20.90 0.63
C VAL A 52 -9.38 -22.35 0.15
N ASP A 53 -8.45 -23.13 0.69
CA ASP A 53 -8.23 -24.53 0.31
C ASP A 53 -9.45 -25.41 0.64
N GLU A 54 -10.03 -25.24 1.84
CA GLU A 54 -11.19 -26.01 2.29
C GLU A 54 -12.51 -25.54 1.66
N GLY A 55 -12.61 -24.24 1.34
CA GLY A 55 -13.86 -23.61 0.89
C GLY A 55 -14.13 -23.70 -0.61
N LEU A 56 -13.10 -23.82 -1.46
CA LEU A 56 -13.30 -23.88 -2.91
C LEU A 56 -13.95 -25.21 -3.33
N PRO A 57 -15.18 -25.19 -3.87
CA PRO A 57 -15.93 -26.42 -4.16
C PRO A 57 -15.29 -27.26 -5.27
N GLU A 58 -14.66 -26.61 -6.27
CA GLU A 58 -13.86 -27.23 -7.30
C GLU A 58 -12.65 -26.35 -7.65
N TYR A 59 -11.52 -26.97 -8.00
CA TYR A 59 -10.35 -26.22 -8.44
C TYR A 59 -10.67 -25.40 -9.70
N PRO A 60 -10.14 -24.17 -9.82
CA PRO A 60 -10.26 -23.41 -11.06
C PRO A 60 -9.77 -24.23 -12.26
N LEU A 61 -10.58 -24.31 -13.32
CA LEU A 61 -10.31 -25.13 -14.51
C LEU A 61 -10.15 -26.64 -14.22
N HIS A 62 -10.61 -27.12 -13.06
CA HIS A 62 -10.43 -28.47 -12.54
C HIS A 62 -8.96 -28.92 -12.43
N LEU A 63 -8.04 -27.96 -12.25
CA LEU A 63 -6.61 -28.25 -12.15
C LEU A 63 -6.09 -27.80 -10.79
N LYS A 64 -5.54 -28.74 -10.01
CA LYS A 64 -4.97 -28.47 -8.69
C LYS A 64 -3.88 -27.39 -8.70
N VAL A 65 -3.14 -27.24 -9.80
CA VAL A 65 -2.13 -26.16 -9.93
C VAL A 65 -2.72 -24.75 -9.87
N PHE A 66 -4.03 -24.61 -10.13
CA PHE A 66 -4.74 -23.34 -10.12
C PHE A 66 -5.57 -23.12 -8.85
N GLU A 67 -5.38 -23.93 -7.81
CA GLU A 67 -6.04 -23.77 -6.49
C GLU A 67 -5.94 -22.33 -5.96
N TYR A 68 -4.76 -21.71 -6.06
CA TYR A 68 -4.53 -20.32 -5.62
C TYR A 68 -4.58 -19.29 -6.77
N LEU A 69 -5.19 -19.62 -7.92
CA LEU A 69 -5.22 -18.75 -9.09
C LEU A 69 -5.84 -17.39 -8.78
N PHE A 70 -6.96 -17.36 -8.06
CA PHE A 70 -7.63 -16.10 -7.73
C PHE A 70 -6.84 -15.26 -6.71
N ILE A 71 -6.10 -15.90 -5.78
CA ILE A 71 -5.14 -15.21 -4.91
C ILE A 71 -4.04 -14.56 -5.76
N LEU A 72 -3.47 -15.30 -6.72
CA LEU A 72 -2.45 -14.76 -7.62
C LEU A 72 -2.96 -13.61 -8.46
N ILE A 73 -4.19 -13.71 -8.99
CA ILE A 73 -4.85 -12.65 -9.75
C ILE A 73 -5.03 -11.41 -8.88
N GLY A 74 -5.53 -11.54 -7.66
CA GLY A 74 -5.70 -10.42 -6.72
C GLY A 74 -4.37 -9.74 -6.39
N PHE A 75 -3.33 -10.51 -6.08
CA PHE A 75 -1.99 -10.00 -5.79
C PHE A 75 -1.41 -9.25 -7.01
N SER A 76 -1.50 -9.88 -8.18
CA SER A 76 -0.94 -9.35 -9.43
C SER A 76 -1.70 -8.12 -9.91
N PHE A 77 -3.03 -8.06 -9.72
CA PHE A 77 -3.84 -6.92 -10.07
C PHE A 77 -3.37 -5.63 -9.37
N ILE A 78 -3.12 -5.69 -8.06
CA ILE A 78 -2.64 -4.53 -7.30
C ILE A 78 -1.20 -4.21 -7.69
N HIS A 79 -0.33 -5.22 -7.78
CA HIS A 79 1.07 -5.03 -8.15
C HIS A 79 1.23 -4.34 -9.51
N ILE A 80 0.52 -4.84 -10.52
CA ILE A 80 0.57 -4.29 -11.88
C ILE A 80 -0.03 -2.88 -11.91
N SER A 81 -1.14 -2.64 -11.21
CA SER A 81 -1.77 -1.32 -11.14
C SER A 81 -0.82 -0.27 -10.54
N GLU A 82 -0.15 -0.58 -9.42
CA GLU A 82 0.86 0.31 -8.83
C GLU A 82 2.01 0.56 -9.81
N LYS A 83 2.56 -0.51 -10.43
CA LYS A 83 3.67 -0.37 -11.37
C LYS A 83 3.32 0.42 -12.63
N LEU A 84 2.11 0.27 -13.15
CA LEU A 84 1.65 1.05 -14.30
C LEU A 84 1.57 2.55 -13.96
N ILE A 85 1.13 2.92 -12.77
CA ILE A 85 1.12 4.33 -12.33
C ILE A 85 2.54 4.88 -12.23
N LEU A 86 3.44 4.15 -11.58
CA LEU A 86 4.84 4.54 -11.43
C LEU A 86 5.56 4.70 -12.78
N GLN A 87 5.22 3.86 -13.77
CA GLN A 87 5.76 3.93 -15.12
C GLN A 87 5.11 5.00 -16.00
N LYS A 88 3.82 5.30 -15.77
CA LYS A 88 3.05 6.28 -16.55
C LYS A 88 3.52 7.70 -16.31
N VAL A 89 4.00 8.01 -15.09
CA VAL A 89 4.53 9.35 -14.81
C VAL A 89 5.69 9.62 -15.75
N GLU A 90 5.48 10.64 -16.60
CA GLU A 90 6.17 10.90 -17.87
C GLU A 90 7.61 10.38 -17.86
N GLY A 91 7.86 9.19 -18.44
CA GLY A 91 9.22 8.67 -18.60
C GLY A 91 10.16 9.66 -19.31
N LYS A 92 9.59 10.61 -20.07
CA LYS A 92 10.30 11.77 -20.63
C LYS A 92 10.77 12.76 -19.55
N SER A 93 9.95 13.08 -18.57
CA SER A 93 10.29 13.97 -17.44
C SER A 93 11.31 13.31 -16.51
N GLN A 94 11.17 12.01 -16.21
CA GLN A 94 12.20 11.26 -15.47
C GLN A 94 13.54 11.23 -16.23
N LYS A 95 13.54 10.92 -17.53
CA LYS A 95 14.75 10.93 -18.37
C LYS A 95 15.40 12.31 -18.44
N ARG A 96 14.61 13.37 -18.55
CA ARG A 96 15.10 14.76 -18.56
C ARG A 96 15.72 15.13 -17.22
N MET A 97 15.05 14.81 -16.11
CA MET A 97 15.58 15.05 -14.77
C MET A 97 16.89 14.30 -14.53
N ARG A 98 16.98 13.02 -14.89
CA ARG A 98 18.25 12.25 -14.81
C ARG A 98 19.37 12.90 -15.61
N LYS A 99 19.07 13.40 -16.81
CA LYS A 99 20.05 14.12 -17.64
C LYS A 99 20.52 15.41 -16.95
N LEU A 100 19.60 16.19 -16.38
CA LEU A 100 19.93 17.42 -15.66
C LEU A 100 20.78 17.15 -14.42
N VAL A 101 20.42 16.14 -13.61
CA VAL A 101 21.21 15.73 -12.43
C VAL A 101 22.63 15.32 -12.84
N GLN A 102 22.79 14.63 -13.96
CA GLN A 102 24.13 14.26 -14.43
C GLN A 102 24.93 15.45 -14.98
N MET A 103 24.26 16.40 -15.63
CA MET A 103 24.89 17.64 -16.09
C MET A 103 25.31 18.53 -14.92
N GLU A 104 24.49 18.63 -13.87
CA GLU A 104 24.79 19.38 -12.66
C GLU A 104 26.02 18.83 -11.93
N LYS A 105 26.09 17.50 -11.69
CA LYS A 105 27.31 16.86 -11.16
C LYS A 105 28.57 17.08 -12.01
N THR A 106 28.40 17.17 -13.34
CA THR A 106 29.53 17.46 -14.23
C THR A 106 29.96 18.91 -14.10
N LEU A 107 29.01 19.82 -13.92
CA LEU A 107 29.25 21.25 -13.75
C LEU A 107 29.95 21.55 -12.42
N GLU A 108 29.48 20.95 -11.33
CA GLU A 108 30.10 21.01 -9.99
C GLU A 108 31.57 20.58 -10.05
N ALA A 109 31.86 19.45 -10.72
CA ALA A 109 33.24 18.99 -10.92
C ALA A 109 34.11 19.94 -11.77
N VAL A 110 33.52 20.69 -12.71
CA VAL A 110 34.25 21.70 -13.48
C VAL A 110 34.49 22.96 -12.64
N GLU A 111 33.52 23.40 -11.84
CA GLU A 111 33.65 24.51 -10.89
C GLU A 111 34.79 24.25 -9.90
N ASP A 112 34.81 23.09 -9.25
CA ASP A 112 35.89 22.67 -8.34
C ASP A 112 37.27 22.76 -8.98
N ASN A 113 37.38 22.36 -10.25
CA ASN A 113 38.63 22.43 -11.00
C ASN A 113 39.04 23.88 -11.29
N ILE A 114 38.09 24.77 -11.63
CA ILE A 114 38.39 26.18 -11.87
C ILE A 114 38.76 26.88 -10.56
N GLU A 115 38.06 26.62 -9.46
CA GLU A 115 38.41 27.17 -8.14
C GLU A 115 39.82 26.75 -7.72
N LYS A 116 40.20 25.50 -8.00
CA LYS A 116 41.55 25.02 -7.77
C LYS A 116 42.58 25.75 -8.63
N LEU A 117 42.31 25.94 -9.92
CA LEU A 117 43.20 26.70 -10.82
C LEU A 117 43.38 28.15 -10.37
N ILE A 118 42.29 28.82 -9.96
CA ILE A 118 42.34 30.17 -9.39
C ILE A 118 43.20 30.18 -8.12
N SER A 119 42.99 29.21 -7.24
CA SER A 119 43.74 29.09 -5.97
C SER A 119 45.23 28.84 -6.20
N ASP A 120 45.59 28.03 -7.21
CA ASP A 120 46.98 27.73 -7.57
C ASP A 120 47.66 28.94 -8.23
N GLU A 121 46.97 29.67 -9.10
CA GLU A 121 47.49 30.89 -9.74
C GLU A 121 47.72 32.01 -8.70
N LEU A 122 46.80 32.19 -7.74
CA LEU A 122 46.95 33.14 -6.64
C LEU A 122 48.16 32.88 -5.72
N ARG A 123 48.70 31.65 -5.73
CA ARG A 123 49.89 31.27 -4.95
C ARG A 123 51.22 31.61 -5.62
N HIS A 124 51.21 32.03 -6.89
CA HIS A 124 52.43 32.39 -7.60
C HIS A 124 52.87 33.83 -7.27
N ASP A 125 54.18 34.04 -7.11
CA ASP A 125 54.79 35.35 -6.78
C ASP A 125 54.52 36.45 -7.83
N ARG A 126 54.20 36.05 -9.06
CA ARG A 126 53.72 36.91 -10.15
C ARG A 126 52.55 36.20 -10.84
N PHE A 127 51.34 36.66 -10.59
CA PHE A 127 50.14 36.10 -11.20
C PHE A 127 49.64 36.94 -12.37
N ASP A 128 49.04 36.28 -13.36
CA ASP A 128 48.38 36.97 -14.46
C ASP A 128 46.98 37.45 -14.02
N LYS A 129 46.89 38.75 -13.72
CA LYS A 129 45.63 39.40 -13.31
C LYS A 129 44.53 39.28 -14.37
N LEU A 130 44.88 39.21 -15.65
CA LEU A 130 43.94 39.12 -16.74
C LEU A 130 43.37 37.69 -16.82
N ALA A 131 44.24 36.67 -16.71
CA ALA A 131 43.84 35.27 -16.62
C ALA A 131 42.97 35.00 -15.38
N LEU A 132 43.33 35.51 -14.20
CA LEU A 132 42.51 35.39 -12.98
C LEU A 132 41.13 36.01 -13.13
N LYS A 133 41.03 37.18 -13.80
CA LYS A 133 39.75 37.84 -14.05
C LYS A 133 38.88 37.01 -15.01
N GLU A 134 39.49 36.41 -16.04
CA GLU A 134 38.78 35.51 -16.96
C GLU A 134 38.30 34.25 -16.24
N MET A 135 39.16 33.57 -15.46
CA MET A 135 38.78 32.39 -14.69
C MET A 135 37.68 32.68 -13.68
N ALA A 136 37.77 33.80 -12.96
CA ALA A 136 36.72 34.24 -12.04
C ALA A 136 35.39 34.52 -12.77
N SER A 137 35.44 35.14 -13.95
CA SER A 137 34.25 35.35 -14.77
C SER A 137 33.63 34.03 -15.24
N VAL A 138 34.44 33.04 -15.59
CA VAL A 138 33.96 31.70 -15.96
C VAL A 138 33.33 31.02 -14.75
N ALA A 139 33.99 31.03 -13.57
CA ALA A 139 33.45 30.46 -12.34
C ALA A 139 32.08 31.05 -11.98
N VAL A 140 31.92 32.38 -12.06
CA VAL A 140 30.62 33.04 -11.85
C VAL A 140 29.57 32.55 -12.84
N SER A 141 29.92 32.43 -14.12
CA SER A 141 28.98 31.95 -15.14
C SER A 141 28.58 30.48 -14.98
N LEU A 142 29.50 29.62 -14.51
CA LEU A 142 29.18 28.23 -14.20
C LEU A 142 28.24 28.17 -13.01
N HIS A 143 28.52 28.94 -11.96
CA HIS A 143 27.67 28.97 -10.76
C HIS A 143 26.23 29.43 -11.08
N GLU A 144 26.07 30.42 -11.96
CA GLU A 144 24.75 30.83 -12.46
C GLU A 144 24.05 29.69 -13.22
N GLN A 145 24.76 28.96 -14.09
CA GLN A 145 24.22 27.80 -14.80
C GLN A 145 23.84 26.65 -13.85
N GLU A 146 24.65 26.41 -12.81
CA GLU A 146 24.40 25.41 -11.79
C GLU A 146 23.12 25.72 -11.01
N SER A 147 22.98 26.98 -10.57
CA SER A 147 21.79 27.47 -9.89
C SER A 147 20.53 27.37 -10.76
N GLU A 148 20.61 27.71 -12.05
CA GLU A 148 19.50 27.53 -12.99
C GLU A 148 19.13 26.05 -13.14
N MET A 149 20.12 25.18 -13.24
CA MET A 149 19.92 23.74 -13.39
C MET A 149 19.31 23.10 -12.15
N LYS A 150 19.76 23.47 -10.94
CA LYS A 150 19.15 23.08 -9.66
C LYS A 150 17.67 23.49 -9.61
N THR A 151 17.36 24.73 -10.01
CA THR A 151 15.97 25.21 -10.08
C THR A 151 15.12 24.39 -11.06
N GLN A 152 15.66 24.03 -12.23
CA GLN A 152 14.96 23.17 -13.18
C GLN A 152 14.75 21.75 -12.64
N ILE A 153 15.77 21.17 -11.98
CA ILE A 153 15.69 19.86 -11.32
C ILE A 153 14.58 19.86 -10.28
N ASP A 154 14.52 20.87 -9.41
CA ASP A 154 13.50 21.00 -8.36
C ASP A 154 12.08 21.16 -8.93
N ASN A 155 11.94 21.92 -10.03
CA ASN A 155 10.66 22.04 -10.73
C ASN A 155 10.20 20.70 -11.33
N TYR A 156 11.12 19.94 -11.95
CA TYR A 156 10.80 18.60 -12.45
C TYR A 156 10.50 17.62 -11.30
N LYS A 157 11.28 17.68 -10.21
CA LYS A 157 11.07 16.86 -9.00
C LYS A 157 9.67 17.06 -8.45
N THR A 158 9.28 18.31 -8.22
CA THR A 158 7.95 18.68 -7.72
C THR A 158 6.85 18.22 -8.67
N LYS A 159 6.97 18.50 -9.98
CA LYS A 159 5.98 18.07 -10.98
C LYS A 159 5.80 16.55 -11.01
N ILE A 160 6.91 15.80 -10.97
CA ILE A 160 6.88 14.34 -10.98
C ILE A 160 6.25 13.83 -9.68
N GLN A 161 6.67 14.38 -8.53
CA GLN A 161 6.17 13.97 -7.22
C GLN A 161 4.68 14.23 -7.06
N ASP A 162 4.19 15.42 -7.42
CA ASP A 162 2.76 15.77 -7.35
C ASP A 162 1.90 14.85 -8.22
N HIS A 163 2.37 14.54 -9.43
CA HIS A 163 1.64 13.68 -10.36
C HIS A 163 1.58 12.24 -9.85
N ILE A 164 2.70 11.70 -9.34
CA ILE A 164 2.73 10.35 -8.78
C ILE A 164 1.83 10.28 -7.55
N ASN A 165 1.97 11.22 -6.62
CA ASN A 165 1.22 11.18 -5.36
C ASN A 165 -0.28 11.32 -5.60
N ARG A 166 -0.71 12.16 -6.55
CA ARG A 166 -2.11 12.23 -6.95
C ARG A 166 -2.61 10.90 -7.51
N ASP A 167 -1.90 10.32 -8.48
CA ASP A 167 -2.35 9.10 -9.15
C ASP A 167 -2.33 7.89 -8.19
N LEU A 168 -1.32 7.78 -7.31
CA LEU A 168 -1.25 6.76 -6.26
C LEU A 168 -2.35 6.95 -5.21
N HIS A 169 -2.63 8.19 -4.81
CA HIS A 169 -3.73 8.49 -3.90
C HIS A 169 -5.09 8.10 -4.51
N GLU A 170 -5.32 8.38 -5.79
CA GLU A 170 -6.54 7.96 -6.49
C GLU A 170 -6.65 6.44 -6.57
N LEU A 171 -5.56 5.74 -6.86
CA LEU A 171 -5.53 4.28 -6.85
C LEU A 171 -5.85 3.73 -5.46
N ARG A 172 -5.19 4.23 -4.40
CA ARG A 172 -5.45 3.79 -3.03
C ARG A 172 -6.90 4.02 -2.63
N TYR A 173 -7.44 5.20 -2.90
CA TYR A 173 -8.85 5.50 -2.67
C TYR A 173 -9.79 4.49 -3.36
N PHE A 174 -9.58 4.24 -4.65
CA PHE A 174 -10.38 3.27 -5.39
C PHE A 174 -10.24 1.84 -4.85
N THR A 175 -9.01 1.40 -4.60
CA THR A 175 -8.74 0.04 -4.06
C THR A 175 -9.30 -0.14 -2.66
N ASN A 176 -9.30 0.89 -1.82
CA ASN A 176 -9.91 0.86 -0.48
C ASN A 176 -11.43 0.75 -0.57
N ILE A 177 -12.08 1.49 -1.47
CA ILE A 177 -13.51 1.35 -1.72
C ILE A 177 -13.82 -0.08 -2.17
N ALA A 178 -13.14 -0.56 -3.21
CA ALA A 178 -13.36 -1.90 -3.75
C ALA A 178 -13.14 -2.99 -2.69
N TYR A 179 -12.09 -2.84 -1.87
CA TYR A 179 -11.81 -3.75 -0.76
C TYR A 179 -12.96 -3.77 0.26
N HIS A 180 -13.37 -2.62 0.78
CA HIS A 180 -14.43 -2.54 1.80
C HIS A 180 -15.76 -3.08 1.29
N PHE A 181 -16.07 -2.78 0.02
CA PHE A 181 -17.25 -3.31 -0.66
C PHE A 181 -17.22 -4.85 -0.70
N LEU A 182 -16.12 -5.44 -1.16
CA LEU A 182 -15.97 -6.89 -1.25
C LEU A 182 -15.95 -7.55 0.13
N VAL A 183 -15.30 -6.94 1.13
CA VAL A 183 -15.35 -7.40 2.52
C VAL A 183 -16.78 -7.47 3.03
N GLY A 184 -17.63 -6.47 2.72
CA GLY A 184 -19.04 -6.47 3.11
C GLY A 184 -19.81 -7.66 2.53
N ILE A 185 -19.59 -7.98 1.25
CA ILE A 185 -20.22 -9.14 0.57
C ILE A 185 -19.76 -10.44 1.22
N ILE A 186 -18.43 -10.61 1.35
CA ILE A 186 -17.81 -11.82 1.89
C ILE A 186 -18.28 -12.08 3.31
N LEU A 187 -18.34 -11.04 4.13
CA LEU A 187 -18.70 -11.15 5.54
C LEU A 187 -20.14 -11.66 5.72
N ILE A 188 -21.06 -11.27 4.83
CA ILE A 188 -22.42 -11.82 4.84
C ILE A 188 -22.41 -13.31 4.47
N GLY A 189 -21.75 -13.68 3.37
CA GLY A 189 -21.67 -15.09 2.96
C GLY A 189 -21.07 -15.99 4.05
N LEU A 190 -20.01 -15.54 4.71
CA LEU A 190 -19.42 -16.27 5.83
C LEU A 190 -20.40 -16.37 7.02
N LEU A 191 -21.18 -15.33 7.34
CA LEU A 191 -22.17 -15.40 8.43
C LEU A 191 -23.30 -16.41 8.15
N PHE A 192 -23.64 -16.64 6.88
CA PHE A 192 -24.60 -17.68 6.49
C PHE A 192 -24.02 -19.10 6.61
N ILE A 193 -22.71 -19.25 6.38
CA ILE A 193 -21.98 -20.52 6.52
C ILE A 193 -21.70 -20.81 8.01
N GLU A 194 -20.78 -20.06 8.62
CA GLU A 194 -20.31 -20.26 9.99
C GLU A 194 -19.87 -18.95 10.67
N LEU A 195 -20.21 -18.81 11.95
CA LEU A 195 -19.94 -17.60 12.72
C LEU A 195 -18.44 -17.37 12.97
N ILE A 196 -17.65 -18.43 13.19
CA ILE A 196 -16.24 -18.29 13.58
C ILE A 196 -15.39 -17.75 12.41
N PRO A 197 -15.43 -18.32 11.18
CA PRO A 197 -14.75 -17.74 10.02
C PRO A 197 -15.16 -16.28 9.77
N ALA A 198 -16.45 -15.96 9.91
CA ALA A 198 -16.94 -14.59 9.75
C ALA A 198 -16.34 -13.62 10.78
N ILE A 199 -16.26 -14.03 12.06
CA ILE A 199 -15.65 -13.21 13.13
C ILE A 199 -14.15 -13.02 12.89
N LEU A 200 -13.43 -14.09 12.53
CA LEU A 200 -11.99 -14.02 12.25
C LEU A 200 -11.70 -13.12 11.04
N PHE A 201 -12.48 -13.28 9.97
CA PHE A 201 -12.40 -12.43 8.79
C PHE A 201 -12.71 -10.98 9.11
N PHE A 202 -13.77 -10.71 9.89
CA PHE A 202 -14.11 -9.37 10.33
C PHE A 202 -12.96 -8.71 11.08
N PHE A 203 -12.43 -9.36 12.13
CA PHE A 203 -11.35 -8.79 12.95
C PHE A 203 -10.13 -8.48 12.11
N PHE A 204 -9.76 -9.40 11.21
CA PHE A 204 -8.65 -9.16 10.32
C PHE A 204 -8.90 -8.00 9.37
N ALA A 205 -10.04 -8.00 8.68
CA ALA A 205 -10.33 -6.99 7.69
C ALA A 205 -10.43 -5.59 8.33
N TRP A 206 -10.98 -5.52 9.54
CA TRP A 206 -11.05 -4.30 10.35
C TRP A 206 -9.68 -3.84 10.85
N PHE A 207 -8.83 -4.79 11.27
CA PHE A 207 -7.46 -4.51 11.66
C PHE A 207 -6.66 -3.94 10.48
N ARG A 208 -6.76 -4.57 9.30
CA ARG A 208 -6.14 -4.08 8.05
C ARG A 208 -6.60 -2.66 7.73
N ALA A 209 -7.90 -2.40 7.73
CA ALA A 209 -8.45 -1.05 7.50
C ALA A 209 -7.88 -0.02 8.50
N SER A 210 -7.72 -0.41 9.77
CA SER A 210 -7.18 0.46 10.83
C SER A 210 -5.67 0.73 10.73
N ILE A 211 -4.94 -0.07 9.95
CA ILE A 211 -3.47 -0.02 9.83
C ILE A 211 -3.03 0.59 8.51
N THR A 212 -3.73 0.30 7.41
CA THR A 212 -3.39 0.79 6.06
C THR A 212 -3.38 2.32 5.98
N SER A 213 -4.08 3.03 6.87
CA SER A 213 -4.01 4.49 6.99
C SER A 213 -2.69 5.03 7.57
N ARG A 214 -1.72 4.16 7.90
CA ARG A 214 -0.42 4.53 8.49
C ARG A 214 0.78 4.38 7.56
N SER A 215 0.55 4.15 6.27
CA SER A 215 1.63 3.98 5.30
C SER A 215 2.59 5.16 5.37
N GLU A 216 3.72 4.97 6.06
CA GLU A 216 4.80 5.95 6.16
C GLU A 216 5.31 6.29 4.76
N ARG A 217 5.93 7.47 4.62
CA ARG A 217 6.53 7.97 3.37
C ARG A 217 7.34 6.87 2.67
N HIS A 218 6.82 6.33 1.57
CA HIS A 218 7.56 5.38 0.74
C HIS A 218 8.49 6.15 -0.20
N ILE A 219 9.72 5.65 -0.32
CA ILE A 219 10.66 6.19 -1.31
C ILE A 219 10.24 5.64 -2.67
N ILE A 220 9.83 6.52 -3.58
CA ILE A 220 9.31 6.13 -4.89
C ILE A 220 10.46 5.95 -5.88
N PHE A 221 11.36 6.93 -5.94
CA PHE A 221 12.56 6.87 -6.75
C PHE A 221 13.76 7.33 -5.92
N THR A 222 14.57 6.38 -5.45
CA THR A 222 15.78 6.64 -4.66
C THR A 222 16.82 7.46 -5.42
N ASP A 223 16.91 7.30 -6.75
CA ASP A 223 17.87 8.01 -7.60
C ASP A 223 17.50 9.48 -7.85
N LEU A 224 16.22 9.82 -7.71
CA LEU A 224 15.68 11.16 -7.94
C LEU A 224 15.19 11.83 -6.64
N GLU A 225 15.38 11.16 -5.50
CA GLU A 225 14.87 11.58 -4.19
C GLU A 225 13.38 11.96 -4.21
N ILE A 226 12.58 11.19 -4.94
CA ILE A 226 11.14 11.40 -5.00
C ILE A 226 10.49 10.57 -3.91
N TYR A 227 9.78 11.25 -3.01
CA TYR A 227 9.13 10.65 -1.86
C TYR A 227 7.62 10.77 -1.98
N GLU A 228 6.93 9.74 -1.51
CA GLU A 228 5.53 9.85 -1.20
C GLU A 228 5.36 10.69 0.07
N TYR A 229 4.52 11.72 0.01
CA TYR A 229 4.12 12.48 1.19
C TYR A 229 2.64 12.22 1.49
N GLU A 230 2.26 12.25 2.78
CA GLU A 230 0.86 12.18 3.20
C GLU A 230 0.07 13.28 2.51
N GLY A 231 -0.86 12.86 1.65
CA GLY A 231 -1.74 13.73 0.89
C GLY A 231 -2.73 14.45 1.80
N THR A 232 -3.11 15.66 1.36
CA THR A 232 -4.16 16.53 1.88
C THR A 232 -5.40 15.79 2.37
N GLU A 233 -5.98 16.25 3.48
CA GLU A 233 -7.25 15.73 4.02
C GLU A 233 -8.27 15.45 2.91
N GLU A 234 -8.75 14.21 2.86
CA GLU A 234 -9.77 13.84 1.89
C GLU A 234 -11.00 14.73 2.03
N SER A 235 -11.60 15.11 0.89
CA SER A 235 -12.85 15.87 0.91
C SER A 235 -13.95 15.04 1.58
N LEU A 236 -14.82 15.73 2.34
CA LEU A 236 -15.92 15.09 3.07
C LEU A 236 -16.77 14.11 2.23
N PRO A 237 -17.09 14.37 0.94
CA PRO A 237 -17.79 13.39 0.11
C PRO A 237 -17.00 12.10 -0.12
N LYS A 238 -15.68 12.19 -0.34
CA LYS A 238 -14.82 11.01 -0.53
C LYS A 238 -14.78 10.14 0.74
N LYS A 239 -14.63 10.79 1.90
CA LYS A 239 -14.67 10.09 3.21
C LYS A 239 -15.98 9.34 3.42
N ILE A 240 -17.12 9.97 3.13
CA ILE A 240 -18.45 9.33 3.27
C ILE A 240 -18.61 8.15 2.32
N ILE A 241 -18.19 8.30 1.05
CA ILE A 241 -18.27 7.21 0.06
C ILE A 241 -17.41 6.02 0.51
N SER A 242 -16.17 6.27 0.96
CA SER A 242 -15.29 5.21 1.46
C SER A 242 -15.91 4.48 2.66
N ALA A 243 -16.31 5.23 3.69
CA ALA A 243 -16.89 4.66 4.91
C ALA A 243 -18.20 3.88 4.65
N SER A 244 -18.98 4.28 3.65
CA SER A 244 -20.26 3.61 3.29
C SER A 244 -20.07 2.38 2.40
N SER A 245 -18.86 2.13 1.92
CA SER A 245 -18.57 1.04 0.98
C SER A 245 -18.87 -0.34 1.58
N THR A 246 -18.49 -0.58 2.84
CA THR A 246 -18.79 -1.84 3.54
C THR A 246 -20.29 -2.07 3.68
N ILE A 247 -21.07 -1.02 4.00
CA ILE A 247 -22.53 -1.10 4.10
C ILE A 247 -23.12 -1.51 2.75
N SER A 248 -22.64 -0.90 1.67
CA SER A 248 -23.10 -1.19 0.31
C SER A 248 -22.79 -2.64 -0.08
N GLY A 249 -21.62 -3.15 0.32
CA GLY A 249 -21.24 -4.55 0.18
C GLY A 249 -22.14 -5.51 0.96
N VAL A 250 -22.43 -5.20 2.23
CA VAL A 250 -23.34 -5.99 3.07
C VAL A 250 -24.74 -6.08 2.45
N LEU A 251 -25.28 -4.97 1.95
CA LEU A 251 -26.57 -4.96 1.28
C LEU A 251 -26.57 -5.83 0.01
N LEU A 252 -25.50 -5.78 -0.78
CA LEU A 252 -25.38 -6.61 -1.96
C LEU A 252 -25.21 -8.10 -1.60
N GLY A 253 -24.44 -8.42 -0.55
CA GLY A 253 -24.30 -9.78 -0.05
C GLY A 253 -25.64 -10.37 0.39
N LEU A 254 -26.45 -9.61 1.14
CA LEU A 254 -27.81 -10.03 1.51
C LEU A 254 -28.72 -10.23 0.29
N LEU A 255 -28.50 -9.47 -0.78
CA LEU A 255 -29.24 -9.62 -2.04
C LEU A 255 -28.80 -10.86 -2.83
N PHE A 256 -27.52 -11.23 -2.78
CA PHE A 256 -27.02 -12.48 -3.36
C PHE A 256 -27.65 -13.70 -2.70
N GLU A 257 -27.68 -13.73 -1.37
CA GLU A 257 -28.32 -14.80 -0.58
C GLU A 257 -29.82 -14.97 -0.88
N LEU A 258 -30.48 -13.90 -1.34
CA LEU A 258 -31.90 -13.93 -1.68
C LEU A 258 -32.17 -14.43 -3.11
N ILE A 259 -31.26 -14.15 -4.06
CA ILE A 259 -31.52 -14.29 -5.50
C ILE A 259 -30.72 -15.43 -6.13
N LEU A 260 -29.50 -15.67 -5.67
CA LEU A 260 -28.60 -16.64 -6.30
C LEU A 260 -28.90 -18.07 -5.84
N PRO A 261 -28.76 -19.06 -6.72
CA PRO A 261 -28.74 -20.46 -6.30
C PRO A 261 -27.52 -20.73 -5.39
N ILE A 262 -27.74 -21.53 -4.33
CA ILE A 262 -26.75 -21.86 -3.29
C ILE A 262 -25.37 -22.24 -3.87
N ASN A 263 -25.32 -23.06 -4.92
CA ASN A 263 -24.05 -23.50 -5.51
C ASN A 263 -23.27 -22.34 -6.17
N ILE A 264 -23.97 -21.46 -6.89
CA ILE A 264 -23.36 -20.32 -7.59
C ILE A 264 -22.89 -19.28 -6.59
N GLU A 265 -23.68 -19.08 -5.54
CA GLU A 265 -23.34 -18.20 -4.43
C GLU A 265 -22.07 -18.64 -3.70
N LEU A 266 -21.95 -19.91 -3.33
CA LEU A 266 -20.79 -20.43 -2.62
C LEU A 266 -19.51 -20.31 -3.47
N GLU A 267 -19.60 -20.66 -4.77
CA GLU A 267 -18.48 -20.52 -5.70
C GLU A 267 -18.05 -19.05 -5.84
N LEU A 268 -19.01 -18.14 -6.05
CA LEU A 268 -18.74 -16.71 -6.15
C LEU A 268 -18.11 -16.17 -4.87
N LEU A 269 -18.63 -16.56 -3.70
CA LEU A 269 -18.11 -16.17 -2.40
C LEU A 269 -16.62 -16.52 -2.27
N TYR A 270 -16.24 -17.77 -2.53
CA TYR A 270 -14.85 -18.20 -2.38
C TYR A 270 -13.93 -17.68 -3.48
N ILE A 271 -14.43 -17.41 -4.69
CA ILE A 271 -13.68 -16.67 -5.71
C ILE A 271 -13.36 -15.26 -5.24
N LEU A 272 -14.36 -14.53 -4.72
CA LEU A 272 -14.18 -13.18 -4.18
C LEU A 272 -13.27 -13.19 -2.95
N PHE A 273 -13.45 -14.16 -2.04
CA PHE A 273 -12.60 -14.36 -0.87
C PHE A 273 -11.15 -14.59 -1.28
N SER A 274 -10.90 -15.48 -2.24
CA SER A 274 -9.56 -15.77 -2.77
C SER A 274 -8.93 -14.55 -3.43
N PHE A 275 -9.69 -13.82 -4.26
CA PHE A 275 -9.20 -12.59 -4.88
C PHE A 275 -8.81 -11.53 -3.83
N ILE A 276 -9.68 -11.27 -2.86
CA ILE A 276 -9.42 -10.33 -1.76
C ILE A 276 -8.23 -10.77 -0.91
N SER A 277 -8.07 -12.07 -0.68
CA SER A 277 -6.91 -12.64 0.01
C SER A 277 -5.62 -12.32 -0.73
N GLY A 278 -5.61 -12.37 -2.07
CA GLY A 278 -4.49 -11.91 -2.90
C GLY A 278 -4.16 -10.43 -2.73
N VAL A 279 -5.19 -9.59 -2.76
CA VAL A 279 -5.06 -8.13 -2.51
C VAL A 279 -4.48 -7.87 -1.13
N ILE A 280 -5.00 -8.56 -0.11
CA ILE A 280 -4.51 -8.49 1.27
C ILE A 280 -3.04 -8.88 1.36
N LEU A 281 -2.66 -10.01 0.76
CA LEU A 281 -1.28 -10.48 0.78
C LEU A 281 -0.32 -9.44 0.19
N TYR A 282 -0.72 -8.82 -0.93
CA TYR A 282 0.05 -7.72 -1.51
C TYR A 282 0.20 -6.56 -0.52
N THR A 283 -0.90 -6.09 0.08
CA THR A 283 -0.88 -5.03 1.09
C THR A 283 0.01 -5.41 2.29
N ILE A 284 -0.04 -6.65 2.77
CA ILE A 284 0.81 -7.11 3.87
C ILE A 284 2.28 -6.95 3.51
N VAL A 285 2.68 -7.49 2.36
CA VAL A 285 4.08 -7.48 1.90
C VAL A 285 4.55 -6.06 1.60
N ARG A 286 3.69 -5.23 1.01
CA ARG A 286 4.05 -3.91 0.49
C ARG A 286 3.99 -2.80 1.53
N GLU A 287 2.95 -2.79 2.36
CA GLU A 287 2.61 -1.64 3.21
C GLU A 287 2.73 -1.94 4.71
N ILE A 288 2.52 -3.20 5.11
CA ILE A 288 2.48 -3.56 6.54
C ILE A 288 3.85 -4.02 7.04
N ILE A 289 4.59 -4.82 6.27
CA ILE A 289 5.95 -5.25 6.62
C ILE A 289 6.89 -4.04 6.51
N PRO A 290 7.55 -3.60 7.60
CA PRO A 290 8.42 -2.44 7.56
C PRO A 290 9.62 -2.65 6.62
N GLU A 291 9.93 -1.64 5.81
CA GLU A 291 11.06 -1.69 4.88
C GLU A 291 12.42 -1.55 5.60
N LYS A 292 13.40 -2.36 5.15
CA LYS A 292 14.82 -2.26 5.52
C LYS A 292 15.05 -2.22 7.04
N GLU A 293 15.83 -1.25 7.51
CA GLU A 293 16.29 -1.12 8.90
C GLU A 293 15.21 -0.65 9.87
N LYS A 294 14.03 -0.25 9.39
CA LYS A 294 12.91 0.18 10.24
C LYS A 294 12.20 -0.99 10.93
N GLY A 295 12.38 -2.22 10.44
CA GLY A 295 11.74 -3.40 10.99
C GLY A 295 12.42 -3.89 12.27
N ASN A 296 11.63 -4.07 13.35
CA ASN A 296 12.10 -4.76 14.55
C ASN A 296 11.73 -6.26 14.45
N PRO A 297 12.72 -7.16 14.32
CA PRO A 297 12.46 -8.58 14.14
C PRO A 297 11.82 -9.24 15.37
N PHE A 298 12.10 -8.76 16.59
CA PHE A 298 11.53 -9.31 17.81
C PHE A 298 10.03 -9.03 17.92
N TYR A 299 9.60 -7.81 17.59
CA TYR A 299 8.17 -7.49 17.56
C TYR A 299 7.44 -8.28 16.48
N PHE A 300 8.05 -8.46 15.32
CA PHE A 300 7.50 -9.32 14.26
C PHE A 300 7.30 -10.76 14.75
N LEU A 301 8.35 -11.36 15.32
CA LEU A 301 8.29 -12.72 15.86
C LEU A 301 7.22 -12.85 16.96
N LEU A 302 7.12 -11.87 17.85
CA LEU A 302 6.11 -11.85 18.91
C LEU A 302 4.69 -11.80 18.35
N GLY A 303 4.47 -11.07 17.25
CA GLY A 303 3.20 -11.04 16.54
C GLY A 303 2.84 -12.40 15.93
N VAL A 304 3.79 -13.03 15.23
CA VAL A 304 3.59 -14.35 14.63
C VAL A 304 3.28 -15.40 15.71
N ILE A 305 4.12 -15.50 16.73
CA ILE A 305 3.96 -16.49 17.80
C ILE A 305 2.67 -16.23 18.58
N GLY A 306 2.42 -14.97 18.97
CA GLY A 306 1.24 -14.59 19.74
C GLY A 306 -0.06 -14.92 18.99
N PHE A 307 -0.13 -14.61 17.69
CA PHE A 307 -1.29 -14.93 16.88
C PHE A 307 -1.44 -16.45 16.65
N THR A 308 -0.33 -17.16 16.46
CA THR A 308 -0.34 -18.62 16.32
C THR A 308 -0.91 -19.29 17.57
N ILE A 309 -0.47 -18.87 18.77
CA ILE A 309 -0.99 -19.37 20.05
C ILE A 309 -2.48 -19.04 20.17
N PHE A 310 -2.91 -17.84 19.79
CA PHE A 310 -4.30 -17.43 19.81
C PHE A 310 -5.19 -18.35 18.93
N ILE A 311 -4.76 -18.63 17.69
CA ILE A 311 -5.47 -19.55 16.80
C ILE A 311 -5.49 -20.98 17.37
N PHE A 312 -4.39 -21.44 17.93
CA PHE A 312 -4.33 -22.75 18.56
C PHE A 312 -5.34 -22.88 19.71
N ILE A 313 -5.43 -21.87 20.58
CA ILE A 313 -6.41 -21.82 21.67
C ILE A 313 -7.84 -21.81 21.12
N LEU A 314 -8.13 -20.99 20.10
CA LEU A 314 -9.45 -20.94 19.49
C LEU A 314 -9.87 -22.28 18.89
N ARG A 315 -8.99 -22.93 18.12
CA ARG A 315 -9.26 -24.25 17.54
C ARG A 315 -9.45 -25.31 18.62
N PHE A 316 -8.65 -25.28 19.68
CA PHE A 316 -8.81 -26.21 20.81
C PHE A 316 -10.16 -26.05 21.52
N ILE A 317 -10.60 -24.80 21.75
CA ILE A 317 -11.92 -24.51 22.32
C ILE A 317 -13.03 -25.02 21.38
N GLN A 318 -12.89 -24.80 20.07
CA GLN A 318 -13.88 -25.24 19.07
C GLN A 318 -14.01 -26.77 19.02
N ILE A 319 -12.91 -27.52 19.12
CA ILE A 319 -12.94 -28.99 19.15
C ILE A 319 -13.57 -29.53 20.45
N SER A 320 -13.52 -28.74 21.53
CA SER A 320 -14.00 -29.14 22.86
C SER A 320 -15.48 -28.84 23.12
N ILE A 321 -16.17 -28.20 22.18
CA ILE A 321 -17.61 -27.83 22.24
C ILE A 321 -18.39 -28.71 21.27
#